data_AF-A0A8J5LD68-F1
#
_entry.id   AF-A0A8J5LD68-F1
#
_cell.length_a   1.000
_cell.length_b   1.000
_cell.length_c   1.000
_cell.angle_alpha   90.00
_cell.angle_beta   90.00
_cell.angle_gamma   90.00
#
_symmetry.space_group_name_H-M   'P 1'
#
loop_
_entity.id
_entity.type
_entity.pdbx_description
1 polymer ?
#
loop_
_entity_poly.entity_id
_entity_poly.type
_entity_poly.pdbx_seq_one_letter_code
_entity_poly.pdbx_strand_id
1 'polypeptide(L)'
;MLANFKDVRRHNEPYILASQAMQVFYVEDPNDCDWHVIITTDARAKYNMQPMADVDTYLQSYICNSEDCNEHEEVVWVRDDIAGVEIESDL
;
A
#
# COMPACT_ATOMS: atom_id res chain seq x y z
N MET A 1 -19.10 -7.93 -2.36
CA MET A 1 -19.15 -7.22 -3.65
C MET A 1 -17.95 -7.67 -4.47
N LEU A 2 -18.06 -7.76 -5.80
CA LEU A 2 -16.95 -8.17 -6.67
C LEU A 2 -16.57 -7.01 -7.60
N ALA A 3 -15.28 -6.93 -7.94
CA ALA A 3 -14.74 -5.97 -8.92
C ALA A 3 -13.91 -6.69 -9.99
N ASN A 4 -13.96 -6.19 -11.22
CA ASN A 4 -13.12 -6.61 -12.32
C ASN A 4 -12.51 -5.37 -12.97
N PHE A 5 -11.20 -5.39 -13.23
CA PHE A 5 -10.45 -4.21 -13.68
C PHE A 5 -10.09 -4.24 -15.17
N LYS A 6 -10.48 -5.29 -15.93
CA LYS A 6 -10.07 -5.46 -17.34
C LYS A 6 -10.50 -4.31 -18.25
N ASP A 7 -11.66 -3.72 -17.99
CA ASP A 7 -12.26 -2.68 -18.83
C ASP A 7 -12.31 -1.29 -18.15
N VAL A 8 -11.49 -1.07 -17.12
CA VAL A 8 -11.46 0.23 -16.43
C VAL A 8 -10.91 1.31 -17.35
N ARG A 9 -11.78 2.25 -17.71
CA ARG A 9 -11.41 3.43 -18.49
C ARG A 9 -10.90 4.52 -17.58
N ARG A 10 -9.83 5.18 -18.01
CA ARG A 10 -9.33 6.38 -17.33
C ARG A 10 -10.37 7.49 -17.46
N HIS A 11 -10.68 8.13 -16.35
CA HIS A 11 -11.53 9.31 -16.32
C HIS A 11 -10.68 10.55 -16.66
N ASN A 12 -11.28 11.55 -17.32
CA ASN A 12 -10.56 12.77 -17.74
C ASN A 12 -10.30 13.75 -16.58
N GLU A 13 -11.09 13.66 -15.51
CA GLU A 13 -10.89 14.42 -14.28
C GLU A 13 -9.92 13.67 -13.35
N PRO A 14 -8.75 14.24 -13.00
CA PRO A 14 -7.75 13.57 -12.17
C PRO A 14 -8.02 13.66 -10.67
N TYR A 15 -8.91 14.56 -10.22
CA TYR A 15 -9.19 14.78 -8.81
C TYR A 15 -10.62 14.40 -8.43
N ILE A 16 -10.78 13.84 -7.24
CA ILE A 16 -12.08 13.55 -6.62
C ILE A 16 -12.10 14.09 -5.19
N LEU A 17 -13.29 14.40 -4.68
CA LEU A 17 -13.47 14.76 -3.28
C LEU A 17 -13.35 13.51 -2.40
N ALA A 18 -12.90 13.70 -1.15
CA ALA A 18 -12.89 12.61 -0.17
C ALA A 18 -14.28 12.00 0.05
N SER A 19 -15.35 12.80 -0.08
CA SER A 19 -16.74 12.33 0.01
C SER A 19 -17.19 11.46 -1.17
N GLN A 20 -16.45 11.46 -2.28
CA GLN A 20 -16.73 10.66 -3.47
C GLN A 20 -15.95 9.33 -3.48
N ALA A 21 -15.06 9.11 -2.52
CA ALA A 21 -14.22 7.93 -2.43
C ALA A 21 -14.45 7.17 -1.13
N MET A 22 -14.28 5.84 -1.18
CA MET A 22 -14.26 4.98 -0.02
C MET A 22 -13.04 4.08 -0.08
N GLN A 23 -12.36 3.91 1.05
CA GLN A 23 -11.25 2.96 1.17
C GLN A 23 -11.82 1.54 1.26
N VAL A 24 -11.31 0.65 0.40
CA VAL A 24 -11.65 -0.78 0.35
C VAL A 24 -10.39 -1.60 0.04
N PHE A 25 -10.44 -2.89 0.34
CA PHE A 25 -9.39 -3.84 -0.02
C PHE A 25 -9.91 -4.82 -1.07
N TYR A 26 -9.03 -5.24 -1.97
CA TYR A 26 -9.34 -6.21 -3.02
C TYR A 26 -8.55 -7.49 -2.76
N VAL A 27 -9.21 -8.63 -2.82
CA VAL A 27 -8.60 -9.97 -2.71
C VAL A 27 -9.03 -10.77 -3.93
N GLU A 28 -8.11 -11.45 -4.60
CA GLU A 28 -8.44 -12.29 -5.76
C GLU A 28 -9.50 -13.34 -5.40
N ASP A 29 -10.47 -13.55 -6.29
CA ASP A 29 -11.43 -14.65 -6.15
C ASP A 29 -10.71 -15.97 -6.46
N PRO A 30 -10.71 -16.96 -5.55
CA PRO A 30 -10.04 -18.23 -5.78
C PRO A 30 -10.63 -19.04 -6.95
N ASN A 31 -11.84 -18.72 -7.42
CA ASN A 31 -12.49 -19.41 -8.52
C ASN A 31 -12.34 -18.68 -9.86
N ASP A 32 -12.02 -17.39 -9.85
CA ASP A 32 -11.91 -16.57 -11.06
C ASP A 32 -10.86 -15.46 -10.91
N CYS A 33 -9.71 -15.66 -11.54
CA CYS A 33 -8.53 -14.78 -11.48
C CYS A 33 -8.80 -13.34 -11.94
N ASP A 34 -9.87 -13.09 -12.68
CA ASP A 34 -10.18 -11.74 -13.18
C ASP A 34 -11.01 -10.91 -12.20
N TRP A 35 -11.59 -11.58 -11.20
CA TRP A 35 -12.48 -10.97 -10.23
C TRP A 35 -11.83 -10.87 -8.86
N HIS A 36 -12.18 -9.80 -8.17
CA HIS A 36 -11.67 -9.50 -6.85
C HIS A 36 -12.83 -9.30 -5.89
N VAL A 37 -12.76 -9.97 -4.74
CA VAL A 37 -13.63 -9.75 -3.60
C VAL A 37 -13.27 -8.43 -2.94
N ILE A 38 -14.27 -7.55 -2.82
CA ILE A 38 -14.14 -6.25 -2.16
C ILE A 38 -14.44 -6.40 -0.67
N ILE A 39 -13.48 -6.03 0.17
CA ILE A 39 -13.60 -5.98 1.62
C ILE A 39 -13.74 -4.52 2.04
N THR A 40 -14.89 -4.18 2.61
CA THR A 40 -15.16 -2.84 3.16
C THR A 40 -14.72 -2.77 4.61
N THR A 41 -14.02 -1.70 4.97
CA THR A 41 -13.68 -1.40 6.36
C THR A 41 -14.40 -0.17 6.85
N ASP A 42 -14.58 -0.08 8.17
CA ASP A 42 -15.07 1.13 8.79
C ASP A 42 -14.10 2.31 8.59
N ALA A 43 -14.65 3.50 8.42
CA ALA A 43 -13.85 4.72 8.29
C ALA A 43 -12.92 4.87 9.50
N ARG A 44 -11.65 5.23 9.25
CA ARG A 44 -10.63 5.40 10.30
C ARG A 44 -11.12 6.26 11.47
N ALA A 45 -11.89 7.31 11.18
CA ALA A 45 -12.46 8.23 12.17
C ALA A 45 -13.41 7.59 13.19
N LYS A 46 -13.93 6.37 12.92
CA LYS A 46 -14.77 5.62 13.88
C LYS A 46 -13.97 4.97 15.00
N TYR A 47 -12.68 4.75 14.78
CA TYR A 47 -11.81 4.18 15.80
C TYR A 47 -11.28 5.30 16.69
N ASN A 48 -11.33 5.10 18.01
CA ASN A 48 -10.71 6.00 18.98
C ASN A 48 -9.18 5.82 18.95
N MET A 49 -8.58 6.17 17.82
CA MET A 49 -7.13 6.30 17.70
C MET A 49 -6.75 7.54 18.48
N GLN A 50 -5.84 7.39 19.44
CA GLN A 50 -5.23 8.54 20.10
C GLN A 50 -4.74 9.51 19.01
N PRO A 51 -4.86 10.83 19.21
CA PRO A 51 -4.33 11.79 18.25
C PRO A 51 -2.87 11.41 18.02
N MET A 52 -2.59 10.93 16.80
CA MET A 52 -1.22 10.74 16.37
C MET A 52 -0.55 12.10 16.51
N ALA A 53 0.71 12.10 16.93
CA ALA A 53 1.55 13.29 16.82
C ALA A 53 1.30 13.95 15.45
N ASP A 54 1.32 15.29 15.44
CA ASP A 54 1.05 16.16 14.30
C ASP A 54 1.29 15.47 12.96
N VAL A 55 0.35 15.57 12.02
CA VAL A 55 0.42 14.87 10.71
C VAL A 55 1.76 15.13 10.03
N ASP A 56 2.34 16.32 10.23
CA ASP A 56 3.68 16.67 9.78
C ASP A 56 4.77 15.76 10.35
N THR A 57 4.65 15.27 11.58
CA THR A 57 5.57 14.31 12.21
C THR A 57 5.51 12.92 11.57
N TYR A 58 4.35 12.49 11.09
CA TYR A 58 4.15 11.16 10.48
C TYR A 58 4.43 11.16 8.97
N LEU A 59 4.19 12.28 8.28
CA LEU A 59 4.48 12.48 6.86
C LEU A 59 5.89 13.01 6.59
N GLN A 60 6.62 13.43 7.63
CA GLN A 60 8.08 13.54 7.56
C GLN A 60 8.67 12.14 7.39
N SER A 61 8.63 11.62 6.16
CA SER A 61 9.80 10.91 5.68
C SER A 61 10.97 11.85 5.97
N TYR A 62 11.96 11.41 6.75
CA TYR A 62 13.22 12.15 6.81
C TYR A 62 13.61 12.43 5.37
N ILE A 63 13.57 13.70 4.96
CA ILE A 63 14.18 14.09 3.70
C ILE A 63 15.61 13.65 3.88
N CYS A 64 16.05 12.68 3.08
CA CYS A 64 17.44 12.31 3.00
C CYS A 64 18.16 13.55 2.44
N ASN A 65 18.50 14.48 3.33
CA ASN A 65 19.45 15.55 3.06
C ASN A 65 20.83 14.89 3.12
N SER A 66 21.05 13.89 2.28
CA SER A 66 22.38 13.42 2.02
C SER A 66 22.88 14.26 0.86
N GLU A 67 23.76 15.20 1.15
CA GLU A 67 24.72 15.70 0.16
C GLU A 67 25.66 14.57 -0.35
N ASP A 68 25.37 13.31 0.00
CA ASP A 68 26.08 12.08 -0.30
C ASP A 68 25.10 10.97 -0.79
N CYS A 69 24.06 11.33 -1.55
CA CYS A 69 23.33 10.35 -2.36
C CYS A 69 24.22 9.99 -3.55
N ASN A 70 25.17 9.09 -3.33
CA ASN A 70 26.02 8.55 -4.38
C ASN A 70 25.13 7.79 -5.38
N GLU A 71 24.74 8.45 -6.47
CA GLU A 71 23.85 7.94 -7.53
C GLU A 71 24.41 6.71 -8.29
N HIS A 72 25.52 6.15 -7.81
CA HIS A 72 26.25 5.04 -8.41
C HIS A 72 26.40 3.83 -7.48
N GLU A 73 25.84 3.86 -6.27
CA GLU A 73 25.82 2.68 -5.40
C GLU A 73 24.58 1.83 -5.70
N GLU A 74 24.85 0.61 -6.18
CA GLU A 74 23.86 -0.44 -6.37
C GLU A 74 23.15 -0.69 -5.03
N VAL A 75 21.87 -0.31 -4.95
CA VAL A 75 21.07 -0.52 -3.75
C VAL A 75 20.88 -2.02 -3.53
N VAL A 76 21.55 -2.55 -2.51
CA VAL A 76 21.40 -3.95 -2.10
C VAL A 76 20.08 -4.09 -1.34
N TRP A 77 19.08 -4.68 -1.99
CA TRP A 77 17.74 -4.90 -1.42
C TRP A 77 17.66 -6.09 -0.46
N VAL A 78 18.76 -6.84 -0.33
CA VAL A 78 18.85 -8.02 0.52
C VAL A 78 19.71 -7.71 1.74
N ARG A 79 19.29 -8.21 2.90
CA ARG A 79 20.09 -8.16 4.12
C ARG A 79 21.13 -9.27 4.08
N ASP A 80 22.32 -8.96 3.60
CA ASP A 80 23.43 -9.92 3.55
C ASP A 80 24.11 -10.12 4.92
N ASP A 81 23.76 -9.28 5.92
CA ASP A 81 24.26 -9.35 7.29
C ASP A 81 23.60 -10.44 8.14
N ILE A 82 22.58 -11.11 7.61
CA ILE A 82 21.79 -12.11 8.35
C ILE A 82 21.72 -13.39 7.55
N ALA A 83 22.02 -14.51 8.20
CA ALA A 83 21.82 -15.83 7.60
C ALA A 83 20.32 -16.03 7.28
N GLY A 84 20.02 -16.36 6.03
CA GLY A 84 18.65 -16.65 5.59
C GLY A 84 18.04 -17.81 6.37
N VAL A 85 16.71 -17.77 6.53
CA VAL A 85 15.92 -18.89 7.07
C VAL A 85 15.32 -19.63 5.90
N GLU A 86 15.67 -20.90 5.76
CA GLU A 86 14.99 -21.83 4.85
C GLU A 86 13.65 -22.21 5.48
N ILE A 87 12.55 -21.94 4.77
CA ILE A 87 11.23 -22.38 5.16
C ILE A 87 10.96 -23.68 4.42
N GLU A 88 10.89 -24.78 5.15
CA GLU A 88 10.47 -26.07 4.62
C GLU A 88 8.99 -25.96 4.21
N SER A 89 8.73 -26.04 2.92
CA SER A 89 7.36 -26.14 2.41
C SER A 89 6.96 -27.61 2.50
N ASP A 90 6.21 -27.97 3.55
CA ASP A 90 5.54 -29.26 3.62
C ASP A 90 4.57 -29.37 2.42
N LEU A 91 4.91 -30.26 1.49
CA LEU A 91 4.11 -30.67 0.33
C LEU A 91 3.05 -31.71 0.73
#